data_AF-A0A292SKQ7-F1
#
_entry.id   AF-A0A292SKQ7-F1
#
_cell.length_a   1.000
_cell.length_b   1.000
_cell.length_c   1.000
_cell.angle_alpha   90.00
_cell.angle_beta   90.00
_cell.angle_gamma   90.00
#
_symmetry.space_group_name_H-M   'P 1'
#
loop_
_entity.id
_entity.type
_entity.pdbx_description
1 polymer ?
#
loop_
_entity_poly.entity_id
_entity_poly.type
_entity_poly.pdbx_seq_one_letter_code
_entity_poly.pdbx_strand_id
1 'polypeptide(L)' 'MEENNKKWVDFNIDLAQNDQNADTINELIEEVSSVNIACGVHSGNPLSMKQAVENCKF' A
#
# COMPACT_ATOMS: atom_id res chain seq x y z
N MET A 1 17.00 20.73 -26.46
CA MET A 1 16.60 19.56 -25.66
C MET A 1 15.35 19.99 -24.93
N GLU A 2 14.18 19.51 -25.35
CA GLU A 2 12.96 19.72 -24.56
C GLU A 2 13.12 18.95 -23.24
N GLU A 3 13.06 19.65 -22.13
CA GLU A 3 12.92 19.00 -20.82
C GLU A 3 11.66 18.15 -20.87
N ASN A 4 11.82 16.84 -20.67
CA ASN A 4 10.72 15.90 -20.49
C ASN A 4 9.88 16.38 -19.28
N ASN A 5 8.86 17.20 -19.53
CA ASN A 5 7.86 17.64 -18.56
C ASN A 5 6.90 16.50 -18.19
N LYS A 6 7.44 15.30 -17.90
CA LYS A 6 6.66 14.19 -17.35
C LYS A 6 6.18 14.60 -15.96
N LYS A 7 4.87 14.79 -15.84
CA LYS A 7 4.21 14.95 -14.55
C LYS A 7 3.98 13.56 -13.97
N TRP A 8 4.56 13.31 -12.81
CA TRP A 8 4.34 12.09 -12.04
C TRP A 8 3.14 12.29 -11.13
N VAL A 9 2.32 11.26 -10.99
CA VAL A 9 1.19 11.22 -10.07
C VAL A 9 1.37 9.99 -9.19
N ASP A 10 1.18 10.18 -7.88
CA ASP A 10 1.18 9.08 -6.92
C ASP A 10 -0.21 8.41 -6.91
N PHE A 11 -0.20 7.09 -7.06
CA PHE A 11 -1.38 6.25 -6.84
C PHE A 11 -1.17 5.50 -5.53
N ASN A 12 -2.13 5.59 -4.62
CA ASN A 12 -2.08 4.95 -3.32
C ASN A 12 -3.36 4.19 -2.99
N ILE A 13 -3.23 3.27 -2.04
CA ILE A 13 -4.30 2.42 -1.51
C ILE A 13 -4.19 2.29 0.01
N ASP A 14 -5.32 1.98 0.64
CA ASP A 14 -5.37 1.68 2.06
C ASP A 14 -5.22 0.16 2.30
N LEU A 15 -4.27 -0.23 3.14
CA LEU A 15 -4.03 -1.61 3.57
C LEU A 15 -4.34 -1.81 5.06
N ALA A 16 -4.44 -3.07 5.47
CA ALA A 16 -4.80 -3.48 6.83
C ALA A 16 -6.19 -2.97 7.30
N GLN A 17 -7.08 -2.70 6.34
CA GLN A 17 -8.44 -2.20 6.58
C GLN A 17 -9.41 -3.29 7.05
N ASN A 18 -9.13 -4.57 6.77
CA ASN A 18 -9.92 -5.75 7.14
C ASN A 18 -9.00 -6.99 7.12
N ASP A 19 -9.55 -8.20 7.29
CA ASP A 19 -8.88 -9.48 7.00
C ASP A 19 -8.67 -9.66 5.48
N GLN A 20 -7.87 -8.77 4.87
CA GLN A 20 -7.49 -8.86 3.46
C GLN A 20 -6.61 -10.09 3.23
N ASN A 21 -6.92 -10.89 2.21
CA ASN A 21 -6.07 -12.00 1.82
C ASN A 21 -4.72 -11.47 1.32
N ALA A 22 -3.62 -12.15 1.66
CA ALA A 22 -2.27 -11.83 1.25
C ALA A 22 -2.12 -11.75 -0.28
N ASP A 23 -2.81 -12.60 -1.04
CA ASP A 23 -2.75 -12.57 -2.51
C ASP A 23 -3.26 -11.24 -3.08
N THR A 24 -4.39 -10.75 -2.57
CA THR A 24 -4.96 -9.46 -2.96
C THR A 24 -4.07 -8.29 -2.57
N ILE A 25 -3.42 -8.36 -1.40
CA ILE A 25 -2.47 -7.33 -0.96
C ILE A 25 -1.29 -7.27 -1.92
N ASN A 26 -0.74 -8.43 -2.31
CA ASN A 26 0.41 -8.51 -3.20
C ASN A 26 0.08 -7.97 -4.60
N GLU A 27 -1.07 -8.34 -5.16
CA GLU A 27 -1.52 -7.82 -6.46
C GLU A 27 -1.66 -6.29 -6.45
N LEU A 28 -2.24 -5.73 -5.39
CA LEU A 28 -2.47 -4.28 -5.30
C LEU A 28 -1.17 -3.49 -5.06
N ILE A 29 -0.23 -4.01 -4.27
CA ILE A 29 1.06 -3.35 -3.99
C ILE A 29 1.90 -3.19 -5.26
N GLU A 30 1.79 -4.11 -6.23
CA GLU A 30 2.53 -4.04 -7.49
C GLU A 30 2.04 -2.91 -8.42
N GLU A 31 0.83 -2.40 -8.21
CA GLU A 31 0.17 -1.40 -9.08
C GLU A 31 0.21 0.04 -8.52
N VAL A 32 0.74 0.24 -7.30
CA VAL A 32 0.71 1.54 -6.59
C VAL A 32 2.10 2.04 -6.26
N SER A 33 2.24 3.36 -6.10
CA SER A 33 3.51 4.00 -5.69
C SER A 33 3.61 4.22 -4.19
N SER A 34 2.50 4.20 -3.46
CA SER A 34 2.49 4.29 -2.00
C SER A 34 1.29 3.57 -1.38
N VAL A 35 1.37 3.32 -0.06
CA VAL A 35 0.31 2.68 0.71
C VAL A 35 0.06 3.43 2.01
N ASN A 36 -1.20 3.47 2.44
CA ASN A 36 -1.57 3.93 3.78
C ASN A 36 -1.94 2.71 4.62
N ILE A 37 -1.25 2.51 5.75
CA ILE A 37 -1.48 1.35 6.61
C ILE A 37 -2.35 1.77 7.80
N ALA A 38 -3.44 1.03 8.07
CA ALA A 38 -4.30 1.29 9.22
C ALA A 38 -3.56 1.10 10.57
N CYS A 39 -3.93 1.88 11.60
CA CYS A 39 -3.16 2.02 12.85
C CYS A 39 -3.89 1.59 14.14
N GLY A 40 -4.93 0.78 14.05
CA GLY A 40 -5.62 0.16 15.19
C GLY A 40 -6.76 0.95 15.83
N VAL A 41 -7.08 2.16 15.35
CA VAL A 41 -8.24 2.93 15.84
C VAL A 41 -9.52 2.58 15.09
N HIS A 42 -9.50 2.67 13.75
CA HIS A 42 -10.65 2.36 12.90
C HIS A 42 -10.52 0.98 12.23
N SER A 43 -9.29 0.51 12.02
CA SER A 43 -8.92 -0.83 11.59
C SER A 43 -7.41 -1.05 11.84
N GLY A 44 -6.90 -2.26 11.63
CA GLY A 44 -5.50 -2.62 11.68
C GLY A 44 -5.18 -3.30 13.00
N ASN A 45 -5.32 -4.63 13.04
CA ASN A 45 -4.82 -5.40 14.17
C ASN A 45 -3.30 -5.57 14.04
N PRO A 46 -2.57 -5.89 15.12
CA PRO A 46 -1.11 -5.98 15.07
C PRO A 46 -0.57 -6.95 13.99
N LEU A 47 -1.29 -8.05 13.72
CA LEU A 47 -0.88 -9.04 12.72
C LEU A 47 -1.06 -8.50 11.30
N SER A 48 -2.22 -7.89 11.00
CA SER A 48 -2.48 -7.34 9.66
C SER A 48 -1.57 -6.15 9.34
N MET A 49 -1.26 -5.32 10.34
CA MET A 49 -0.27 -4.24 10.21
C MET A 49 1.12 -4.78 9.88
N LYS A 50 1.57 -5.81 10.60
CA LYS A 50 2.86 -6.47 10.34
C LYS A 50 2.92 -7.02 8.92
N GLN A 51 1.88 -7.76 8.50
CA GLN A 51 1.81 -8.34 7.16
C GLN A 51 1.82 -7.26 6.07
N ALA A 52 1.10 -6.15 6.26
CA ALA A 52 1.14 -5.04 5.31
C ALA A 52 2.56 -4.48 5.14
N VAL A 53 3.29 -4.28 6.25
CA VAL A 53 4.68 -3.80 6.20
C VAL A 53 5.62 -4.82 5.54
N GLU A 54 5.50 -6.12 5.87
CA GLU A 54 6.37 -7.17 5.30
C GLU A 54 6.17 -7.34 3.78
N ASN A 55 4.98 -7.05 3.25
CA ASN A 55 4.70 -7.12 1.82
C ASN A 55 5.08 -5.84 1.05
N CYS A 56 5.28 -4.71 1.74
CA CYS A 56 5.79 -3.49 1.11
C CYS A 56 7.30 -3.62 0.90
N LYS A 57 7.77 -3.48 -0.34
CA LYS A 57 9.21 -3.51 -0.66
C LYS A 57 9.82 -2.11 -0.44
N PHE A 58 10.94 -2.05 0.27
CA PHE A 58 11.78 -0.85 0.43
C PHE A 58 12.78 -0.70 -0.73
#